data_AF-A0A9E4YGC7-F1
#
_entry.id   AF-A0A9E4YGC7-F1
#
_cell.length_a   1.000
_cell.length_b   1.000
_cell.length_c   1.000
_cell.angle_alpha   90.00
_cell.angle_beta   90.00
_cell.angle_gamma   90.00
#
_symmetry.space_group_name_H-M   'P 1'
#
loop_
_entity.id
_entity.type
_entity.pdbx_description
1 polymer ?
#
loop_
_entity_poly.entity_id
_entity_poly.type
_entity_poly.pdbx_seq_one_letter_code
_entity_poly.pdbx_strand_id
1 'polypeptide(L)' 'VPYVFAIVELEEGPRVETNVVGCAPEDVRVEMPVKAVYDMTTAGIALLKFEPA' A
#
# COMPACT_ATOMS: atom_id res chain seq x y z
N VAL A 1 -14.18 6.67 -5.14
CA VAL A 1 -14.15 5.24 -5.51
C VAL A 1 -13.56 4.44 -4.35
N PRO A 2 -13.89 3.14 -4.17
CA PRO A 2 -13.34 2.34 -3.08
C PRO A 2 -11.82 2.29 -3.14
N TYR A 3 -11.18 2.30 -1.97
CA TYR A 3 -9.74 2.17 -1.82
C TYR A 3 -9.44 1.32 -0.58
N VAL A 4 -8.29 0.66 -0.59
CA VAL A 4 -7.84 -0.12 0.55
C VAL A 4 -7.01 0.79 1.43
N PHE A 5 -7.43 0.97 2.68
CA PHE A 5 -6.61 1.54 3.74
C PHE A 5 -6.07 0.39 4.58
N ALA A 6 -4.76 0.37 4.80
CA ALA A 6 -4.07 -0.74 5.43
C ALA A 6 -2.98 -0.25 6.40
N ILE A 7 -2.69 -1.10 7.38
CA ILE A 7 -1.50 -1.01 8.21
C ILE A 7 -0.56 -2.10 7.70
N VAL A 8 0.53 -1.70 7.04
CA VAL A 8 1.55 -2.61 6.51
C VAL A 8 2.65 -2.78 7.55
N GLU A 9 2.93 -4.02 7.94
CA GLU A 9 4.08 -4.37 8.76
C GLU A 9 5.28 -4.65 7.85
N LEU A 10 6.38 -3.94 8.08
CA LEU A 10 7.63 -4.11 7.33
C LEU A 10 8.46 -5.24 7.94
N GLU A 11 9.35 -5.84 7.15
CA GLU A 11 10.24 -6.91 7.62
C GLU A 11 11.15 -6.45 8.77
N GLU A 12 11.48 -5.15 8.82
CA GLU A 12 12.26 -4.53 9.88
C GLU A 12 11.48 -4.36 11.19
N GLY A 13 10.15 -4.56 11.18
CA GLY A 13 9.25 -4.45 12.34
C GLY A 13 8.36 -3.20 12.46
N PRO A 14 8.66 -2.02 11.86
CA PRO A 14 7.75 -0.89 11.87
C PRO A 14 6.43 -1.16 11.14
N ARG A 15 5.40 -0.36 11.48
CA ARG A 15 4.10 -0.37 10.81
C ARG A 15 3.83 0.97 10.12
N VAL A 16 3.27 0.91 8.91
CA VAL A 16 2.98 2.08 8.08
C VAL A 16 1.50 2.11 7.72
N GLU A 17 0.84 3.22 8.00
CA GLU A 17 -0.53 3.50 7.54
C GLU A 17 -0.49 4.00 6.09
N THR A 18 -1.14 3.28 5.19
CA THR A 18 -1.01 3.53 3.75
C THR A 18 -2.13 2.87 2.95
N ASN A 19 -2.08 2.98 1.61
CA ASN A 19 -2.96 2.29 0.70
C ASN A 19 -2.28 1.11 0.02
N VAL A 20 -3.04 0.04 -0.20
CA VAL A 20 -2.68 -1.03 -1.14
C VAL A 20 -3.29 -0.71 -2.50
N VAL A 21 -2.47 -0.72 -3.54
CA VAL A 21 -2.83 -0.43 -4.93
C VAL A 21 -2.40 -1.58 -5.85
N GLY A 22 -2.69 -1.50 -7.14
CA GLY A 22 -2.27 -2.51 -8.12
C GLY A 22 -3.14 -3.78 -8.15
N CYS A 23 -4.19 -3.87 -7.35
CA CYS A 23 -5.18 -4.95 -7.37
C CYS A 23 -6.59 -4.43 -7.04
N ALA A 24 -7.61 -5.27 -7.20
CA ALA A 24 -8.96 -4.94 -6.75
C ALA A 24 -9.03 -4.98 -5.21
N PRO A 25 -9.86 -4.14 -4.56
CA PRO A 25 -9.98 -4.13 -3.09
C PRO A 25 -10.36 -5.48 -2.48
N GLU A 26 -11.21 -6.25 -3.16
CA GLU A 26 -11.66 -7.59 -2.76
C GLU A 26 -10.56 -8.67 -2.80
N ASP A 27 -9.45 -8.42 -3.49
CA ASP A 27 -8.32 -9.35 -3.56
C ASP A 27 -7.37 -9.22 -2.37
N VAL A 28 -7.44 -8.10 -1.63
CA VAL A 28 -6.53 -7.84 -0.50
C VAL A 28 -6.92 -8.70 0.70
N ARG A 29 -5.91 -9.33 1.30
CA ARG A 29 -6.04 -10.20 2.48
C ARG A 29 -5.03 -9.81 3.54
N VAL A 30 -5.36 -10.10 4.80
CA VAL A 30 -4.40 -10.00 5.92
C VAL A 30 -3.23 -10.94 5.65
N GLU A 31 -2.01 -10.51 6.00
CA GLU A 31 -0.75 -11.23 5.73
C GLU A 31 -0.38 -11.40 4.25
N MET A 32 -1.06 -10.72 3.32
CA MET A 32 -0.66 -10.70 1.91
C MET A 32 0.72 -10.03 1.74
N PRO A 33 1.69 -10.68 1.08
CA PRO A 33 2.98 -10.06 0.77
C PRO A 33 2.80 -8.84 -0.14
N VAL A 34 3.47 -7.75 0.20
CA VAL A 34 3.44 -6.50 -0.55
C VAL A 34 4.82 -5.90 -0.71
N LYS A 35 5.00 -5.05 -1.72
CA LYS A 35 6.21 -4.27 -1.96
C LYS A 35 5.89 -2.77 -2.05
N ALA A 36 6.86 -1.96 -1.65
CA ALA A 36 6.74 -0.51 -1.67
C ALA A 36 6.69 0.03 -3.11
N VAL A 37 5.80 0.99 -3.34
CA VAL A 37 5.72 1.79 -4.56
C VAL A 37 5.52 3.26 -4.22
N TYR A 38 6.01 4.14 -5.09
CA TYR A 38 5.83 5.57 -4.95
C TYR A 38 4.84 6.08 -5.99
N ASP A 39 3.72 6.58 -5.51
CA ASP A 39 2.70 7.23 -6.34
C ASP A 39 2.94 8.74 -6.36
N MET A 40 3.07 9.30 -7.57
CA MET A 40 3.30 10.73 -7.74
C MET A 40 1.97 11.46 -7.73
N THR A 41 1.76 12.27 -6.71
CA THR A 41 0.55 13.11 -6.63
C THR A 41 0.61 14.24 -7.64
N THR A 42 -0.56 14.83 -7.95
CA THR A 42 -0.66 16.04 -8.78
C THR A 42 0.05 17.25 -8.19
N ALA A 43 0.35 17.23 -6.88
CA ALA A 43 1.16 18.23 -6.20
C ALA A 43 2.67 18.01 -6.35
N GLY A 44 3.11 16.98 -7.08
CA GLY A 44 4.53 16.63 -7.25
C GLY A 44 5.17 16.00 -6.02
N ILE A 45 4.35 15.50 -5.08
CA ILE A 45 4.81 14.80 -3.88
C ILE A 45 4.69 13.30 -4.12
N ALA A 46 5.77 12.56 -3.87
CA ALA A 46 5.77 11.10 -3.88
C ALA A 46 5.18 10.55 -2.58
N LEU A 47 4.07 9.81 -2.68
CA LEU A 47 3.45 9.12 -1.56
C LEU A 47 3.88 7.66 -1.57
N LEU A 48 4.34 7.18 -0.42
CA LEU A 48 4.60 5.77 -0.20
C LEU A 48 3.28 5.00 -0.13
N LYS A 49 3.12 4.04 -1.05
CA LYS A 49 2.03 3.08 -1.13
C LYS A 49 2.61 1.68 -1.27
N PHE A 50 1.74 0.67 -1.29
CA PHE A 50 2.14 -0.72 -1.42
C PHE A 50 1.32 -1.41 -2.49
N GLU A 51 1.89 -2.39 -3.17
CA GLU A 51 1.18 -3.26 -4.11
C GLU A 51 1.52 -4.72 -3.82
N PRO A 52 0.70 -5.69 -4.27
CA PRO A 52 1.06 -7.11 -4.18
C PRO A 52 2.48 -7.37 -4.71
N ALA A 53 3.26 -8.15 -3.95
CA ALA A 53 4.66 -8.44 -4.28
C ALA A 53 4.82 -9.15 -5.64
#